data_AF-A0A7I9YBY4-F1
#
_entry.id   AF-A0A7I9YBY4-F1
#
_cell.length_a   1.000
_cell.length_b   1.000
_cell.length_c   1.000
_cell.angle_alpha   90.00
_cell.angle_beta   90.00
_cell.angle_gamma   90.00
#
_symmetry.space_group_name_H-M   'P 1'
#
loop_
_entity.id
_entity.type
_entity.pdbx_description
1 polymer ?
#
loop_
_entity_poly.entity_id
_entity_poly.type
_entity_poly.pdbx_seq_one_letter_code
_entity_poly.pdbx_strand_id
1 'polypeptide(L)'
;MSPSAAAARGELARLRADELQRRRDELAAGLAVTAHHAGIARQRADASRARAEQAHRDAAARHLDAVSAHLRAAAAHEQAALLAGNGDGDAHLDAAELHRAEAQLHRLAAAEQDRAEVTAQDRTSISNSAPFTPPSAGA
;
A
#
# COMPACT_ATOMS: atom_id res chain seq x y z
N MET A 1 23.91 -18.02 -1.41
CA MET A 1 23.45 -16.66 -1.77
C MET A 1 21.94 -16.66 -1.78
N SER A 2 21.29 -15.90 -0.90
CA SER A 2 19.82 -15.80 -0.89
C SER A 2 19.35 -15.03 -2.13
N PRO A 3 18.25 -15.45 -2.78
CA PRO A 3 17.72 -14.75 -3.94
C PRO A 3 17.36 -13.30 -3.56
N SER A 4 17.56 -12.36 -4.49
CA SER A 4 17.14 -10.98 -4.29
C SER A 4 15.62 -10.91 -4.09
N ALA A 5 15.14 -9.87 -3.41
CA ALA A 5 13.70 -9.66 -3.24
C ALA A 5 12.94 -9.61 -4.59
N ALA A 6 13.59 -9.09 -5.64
CA ALA A 6 13.03 -9.10 -6.99
C ALA A 6 12.95 -10.52 -7.58
N ALA A 7 14.00 -11.32 -7.43
CA ALA A 7 14.02 -12.71 -7.88
C ALA A 7 12.98 -13.57 -7.15
N ALA A 8 12.84 -13.40 -5.84
CA ALA A 8 11.82 -14.08 -5.04
C ALA A 8 10.39 -13.74 -5.49
N ARG A 9 10.11 -12.47 -5.81
CA ARG A 9 8.81 -12.05 -6.39
C ARG A 9 8.57 -12.68 -7.76
N GLY A 10 9.59 -12.72 -8.62
CA GLY A 10 9.51 -13.32 -9.94
C GLY A 10 9.18 -14.81 -9.88
N GLU A 11 9.83 -15.55 -8.99
CA GLU A 11 9.55 -16.98 -8.82
C GLU A 11 8.15 -17.24 -8.25
N LEU A 12 7.71 -16.42 -7.28
CA LEU A 12 6.37 -16.53 -6.72
C LEU A 12 5.29 -16.24 -7.78
N ALA A 13 5.54 -15.29 -8.69
CA ALA A 13 4.66 -15.00 -9.82
C ALA A 13 4.60 -16.16 -10.82
N ARG A 14 5.74 -16.79 -11.15
CA ARG A 14 5.80 -17.99 -11.99
C ARG A 14 4.98 -19.14 -11.40
N LEU A 15 5.25 -19.52 -10.15
CA LEU A 15 4.53 -20.59 -9.46
C LEU A 15 3.02 -20.34 -9.43
N ARG A 16 2.62 -19.08 -9.30
CA ARG A 16 1.20 -18.69 -9.33
C ARG A 16 0.59 -18.84 -10.72
N ALA A 17 1.30 -18.46 -11.77
CA ALA A 17 0.86 -18.64 -13.14
C ALA A 17 0.64 -20.12 -13.46
N ASP A 18 1.59 -20.98 -13.10
CA ASP A 18 1.52 -22.43 -13.31
C ASP A 18 0.32 -23.04 -12.60
N GLU A 19 0.09 -22.65 -11.34
CA GLU A 19 -1.08 -23.11 -10.59
C GLU A 19 -2.39 -22.64 -11.21
N LEU A 20 -2.49 -21.37 -11.62
CA LEU A 20 -3.69 -20.84 -12.27
C LEU A 20 -3.99 -21.55 -13.59
N GLN A 21 -2.95 -21.90 -14.35
CA GLN A 21 -3.11 -22.68 -15.57
C GLN A 21 -3.69 -24.06 -15.25
N ARG A 22 -3.10 -24.80 -14.30
CA ARG A 22 -3.64 -26.10 -13.87
C ARG A 22 -5.11 -26.00 -13.45
N ARG A 23 -5.49 -24.96 -12.70
CA ARG A 23 -6.89 -24.76 -12.28
C ARG A 23 -7.82 -24.48 -13.45
N ARG A 24 -7.36 -23.75 -14.47
CA ARG A 24 -8.15 -23.53 -15.68
C ARG A 24 -8.38 -24.84 -16.44
N ASP A 25 -7.35 -25.68 -16.52
CA ASP A 25 -7.45 -26.98 -17.19
C ASP A 25 -8.41 -27.92 -16.45
N GLU A 26 -8.33 -27.97 -15.12
CA GLU A 26 -9.26 -28.74 -14.28
C GLU A 26 -10.71 -28.28 -14.46
N LEU A 27 -10.96 -26.96 -14.47
CA LEU A 27 -12.29 -26.40 -14.70
C LEU A 27 -12.80 -26.70 -16.12
N ALA A 28 -11.93 -26.62 -17.13
CA ALA A 28 -12.27 -26.98 -18.51
C ALA A 28 -12.60 -28.47 -18.67
N ALA A 29 -11.96 -29.34 -17.88
CA ALA A 29 -12.27 -30.76 -17.78
C ALA A 29 -13.55 -31.06 -16.96
N GLY A 30 -14.24 -30.04 -16.45
CA GLY A 30 -15.47 -30.19 -15.66
C GLY A 30 -15.24 -30.63 -14.21
N LEU A 31 -14.01 -30.56 -13.71
CA LEU A 31 -13.73 -30.87 -12.30
C LEU A 31 -14.33 -29.79 -11.40
N ALA A 32 -15.12 -30.24 -10.42
CA ALA A 32 -15.82 -29.35 -9.51
C ALA A 32 -14.87 -28.59 -8.58
N VAL A 33 -15.21 -27.33 -8.30
CA VAL A 33 -14.56 -26.55 -7.24
C VAL A 33 -14.90 -27.17 -5.89
N THR A 34 -13.88 -27.51 -5.10
CA THR A 34 -14.04 -28.12 -3.78
C THR A 34 -13.96 -27.07 -2.67
N ALA A 35 -14.42 -27.42 -1.48
CA ALA A 35 -14.22 -26.60 -0.27
C ALA A 35 -12.73 -26.32 0.01
N HIS A 36 -11.83 -27.24 -0.36
CA HIS A 36 -10.39 -27.04 -0.25
C HIS A 36 -9.91 -25.88 -1.14
N HIS A 37 -10.41 -25.77 -2.37
CA HIS A 37 -10.06 -24.67 -3.29
C HIS A 37 -10.56 -23.32 -2.75
N ALA A 38 -11.79 -23.29 -2.22
CA ALA A 38 -12.34 -22.11 -1.56
C ALA A 38 -11.51 -21.70 -0.33
N GLY A 39 -11.05 -22.67 0.48
CA GLY A 39 -10.16 -22.44 1.62
C GLY A 39 -8.84 -21.79 1.23
N ILE A 40 -8.18 -22.30 0.18
CA ILE A 40 -6.95 -21.70 -0.36
C ILE A 40 -7.20 -20.29 -0.88
N ALA A 41 -8.30 -20.08 -1.60
CA ALA A 41 -8.66 -18.77 -2.13
C ALA A 41 -8.86 -17.74 -1.00
N ARG A 42 -9.55 -18.14 0.08
CA ARG A 42 -9.74 -17.31 1.27
C ARG A 42 -8.41 -16.94 1.94
N GLN A 43 -7.55 -17.92 2.21
CA GLN A 43 -6.22 -17.67 2.81
C GLN A 43 -5.40 -16.67 1.99
N ARG A 44 -5.49 -16.74 0.65
CA ARG A 44 -4.80 -15.81 -0.23
C ARG A 44 -5.40 -14.41 -0.23
N ALA A 45 -6.72 -14.31 -0.18
CA ALA A 45 -7.40 -13.03 -0.03
C ALA A 45 -6.98 -12.35 1.28
N ASP A 46 -6.96 -13.07 2.39
CA ASP A 46 -6.49 -12.57 3.68
C ASP A 46 -5.02 -12.13 3.64
N ALA A 47 -4.14 -12.96 3.07
CA ALA A 47 -2.73 -12.62 2.93
C ALA A 47 -2.51 -11.41 1.99
N SER A 48 -3.34 -11.25 0.95
CA SER A 48 -3.28 -10.10 0.06
C SER A 48 -3.74 -8.82 0.75
N ARG A 49 -4.80 -8.91 1.57
CA ARG A 49 -5.27 -7.80 2.38
C ARG A 49 -4.18 -7.33 3.35
N ALA A 50 -3.58 -8.25 4.10
CA ALA A 50 -2.52 -7.92 5.05
C ALA A 50 -1.32 -7.22 4.38
N ARG A 51 -0.95 -7.65 3.16
CA ARG A 51 0.10 -6.97 2.39
C ARG A 51 -0.30 -5.57 1.93
N ALA A 52 -1.56 -5.38 1.53
CA ALA A 52 -2.06 -4.07 1.12
C ALA A 52 -2.09 -3.08 2.30
N GLU A 53 -2.58 -3.53 3.46
CA GLU A 53 -2.56 -2.73 4.70
C GLU A 53 -1.14 -2.33 5.08
N GLN A 54 -0.19 -3.27 5.06
CA GLN A 54 1.20 -2.95 5.33
C GLN A 54 1.78 -1.95 4.31
N ALA A 55 1.43 -2.09 3.04
CA ALA A 55 1.90 -1.16 2.00
C ALA A 55 1.36 0.26 2.22
N HIS A 56 0.12 0.42 2.66
CA HIS A 56 -0.45 1.73 3.02
C HIS A 56 0.29 2.36 4.20
N ARG A 57 0.54 1.60 5.27
CA ARG A 57 1.33 2.08 6.42
C ARG A 57 2.75 2.46 6.04
N ASP A 58 3.41 1.63 5.23
CA ASP A 58 4.76 1.93 4.74
C ASP A 58 4.78 3.17 3.82
N ALA A 59 3.72 3.40 3.04
CA ALA A 59 3.59 4.59 2.21
C ALA A 59 3.37 5.85 3.06
N ALA A 60 2.49 5.79 4.06
CA ALA A 60 2.28 6.88 5.02
C ALA A 60 3.58 7.26 5.72
N ALA A 61 4.33 6.27 6.21
CA ALA A 61 5.64 6.48 6.85
C ALA A 61 6.63 7.19 5.92
N ARG A 62 6.76 6.76 4.66
CA ARG A 62 7.64 7.41 3.68
C ARG A 62 7.23 8.85 3.37
N HIS A 63 5.93 9.15 3.37
CA HIS A 63 5.47 10.53 3.25
C HIS A 63 5.87 11.37 4.46
N LEU A 64 5.79 10.85 5.69
CA LEU A 64 6.26 11.55 6.88
C LEU A 64 7.78 11.76 6.91
N ASP A 65 8.55 10.80 6.39
CA ASP A 65 9.99 10.97 6.19
C ASP A 65 10.28 12.11 5.20
N ALA A 66 9.51 12.18 4.10
CA ALA A 66 9.62 13.27 3.12
C ALA A 66 9.25 14.63 3.73
N VAL A 67 8.21 14.72 4.57
CA VAL A 67 7.88 15.93 5.34
C VAL A 67 9.10 16.39 6.14
N SER A 68 9.74 15.47 6.88
CA SER A 68 10.90 15.79 7.70
C SER A 68 12.11 16.24 6.86
N ALA A 69 12.29 15.67 5.67
CA ALA A 69 13.33 16.10 4.74
C ALA A 69 13.08 17.51 4.21
N HIS A 70 11.86 17.81 3.77
CA HIS A 70 11.48 19.13 3.26
C HIS A 70 11.57 20.22 4.34
N LEU A 71 11.13 19.96 5.56
CA LEU A 71 11.23 20.94 6.65
C LEU A 71 12.69 21.24 7.03
N ARG A 72 13.58 20.24 6.99
CA ARG A 72 15.01 20.46 7.18
C ARG A 72 15.61 21.30 6.05
N ALA A 73 15.20 21.05 4.80
CA ALA A 73 15.64 21.85 3.66
C ALA A 73 15.16 23.30 3.76
N ALA A 74 13.89 23.53 4.14
CA ALA A 74 13.35 24.86 4.38
C ALA A 74 14.16 25.63 5.44
N ALA A 75 14.42 24.99 6.59
CA ALA A 75 15.21 25.60 7.66
C ALA A 75 16.65 25.95 7.22
N ALA A 76 17.27 25.10 6.39
CA ALA A 76 18.60 25.36 5.84
C ALA A 76 18.60 26.57 4.89
N HIS A 77 17.56 26.70 4.06
CA HIS A 77 17.39 27.86 3.20
C HIS A 77 17.10 29.14 3.99
N GLU A 78 16.24 29.10 5.02
CA GLU A 78 16.01 30.24 5.92
C GLU A 78 17.29 30.68 6.62
N GLN A 79 18.11 29.74 7.09
CA GLN A 79 19.42 30.04 7.66
C GLN A 79 20.36 30.68 6.63
N ALA A 80 20.39 30.19 5.39
CA ALA A 80 21.19 30.76 4.32
C ALA A 80 20.74 32.19 3.97
N ALA A 81 19.43 32.45 3.96
CA ALA A 81 18.89 33.79 3.73
C ALA A 81 19.37 34.80 4.78
N LEU A 82 19.40 34.42 6.06
CA LEU A 82 19.91 35.28 7.14
C LEU A 82 21.40 35.62 7.02
N LEU A 83 22.16 34.74 6.37
CA LEU A 83 23.61 34.89 6.17
C LEU A 83 23.95 35.52 4.81
N ALA A 84 22.97 35.68 3.92
CA ALA A 84 23.16 36.22 2.58
C ALA A 84 23.45 37.73 2.65
N GLY A 85 24.72 38.10 2.67
CA GLY A 85 25.18 39.50 2.66
C GLY A 85 25.17 40.18 1.28
N ASN A 86 24.70 39.49 0.24
CA ASN A 86 24.78 39.91 -1.16
C ASN A 86 23.40 40.14 -1.82
N GLY A 87 22.30 40.05 -1.05
CA GLY A 87 20.94 40.21 -1.57
C GLY A 87 20.30 38.93 -2.08
N ASP A 88 20.97 37.77 -2.04
CA ASP A 88 20.39 36.48 -2.46
C ASP A 88 19.40 35.89 -1.43
N GLY A 89 19.10 36.62 -0.35
CA GLY A 89 18.23 36.18 0.72
C GLY A 89 16.81 35.85 0.25
N ASP A 90 16.26 36.65 -0.66
CA ASP A 90 14.89 36.46 -1.16
C ASP A 90 14.75 35.12 -1.91
N ALA A 91 15.73 34.75 -2.74
CA ALA A 91 15.72 33.47 -3.46
C ALA A 91 15.77 32.26 -2.50
N HIS A 92 16.47 32.41 -1.37
CA HIS A 92 16.48 31.39 -0.33
C HIS A 92 15.13 31.33 0.42
N LEU A 93 14.49 32.46 0.71
CA LEU A 93 13.18 32.47 1.36
C LEU A 93 12.10 31.86 0.45
N ASP A 94 12.11 32.15 -0.84
CA ASP A 94 11.22 31.54 -1.84
C ASP A 94 11.41 30.01 -1.87
N ALA A 95 12.67 29.53 -1.88
CA ALA A 95 12.97 28.11 -1.84
C ALA A 95 12.49 27.43 -0.54
N ALA A 96 12.62 28.12 0.59
CA ALA A 96 12.11 27.64 1.87
C ALA A 96 10.58 27.51 1.87
N GLU A 97 9.88 28.48 1.29
CA GLU A 97 8.42 28.43 1.14
C GLU A 97 7.97 27.25 0.28
N LEU A 98 8.62 27.02 -0.86
CA LEU A 98 8.34 25.86 -1.72
C LEU A 98 8.51 24.54 -0.95
N HIS A 99 9.58 24.39 -0.17
CA HIS A 99 9.74 23.21 0.66
C HIS A 99 8.67 23.05 1.75
N ARG A 100 8.21 24.15 2.37
CA ARG A 100 7.09 24.10 3.33
C ARG A 100 5.79 23.68 2.65
N ALA A 101 5.54 24.14 1.42
CA ALA A 101 4.38 23.74 0.63
C ALA A 101 4.43 22.24 0.26
N GLU A 102 5.57 21.73 -0.21
CA GLU A 102 5.75 20.30 -0.50
C GLU A 102 5.61 19.42 0.76
N ALA A 103 6.12 19.88 1.90
CA ALA A 103 5.91 19.21 3.18
C ALA A 103 4.41 19.12 3.54
N GLN A 104 3.61 20.13 3.21
CA GLN A 104 2.16 20.08 3.43
C GLN A 104 1.49 19.06 2.51
N LEU A 105 1.87 19.00 1.22
CA LEU A 105 1.34 18.02 0.28
C LEU A 105 1.64 16.58 0.74
N HIS A 106 2.88 16.32 1.19
CA HIS A 106 3.24 15.02 1.75
C HIS A 106 2.47 14.68 3.03
N ARG A 107 2.20 15.66 3.90
CA ARG A 107 1.38 15.43 5.10
C ARG A 107 -0.06 15.05 4.75
N LEU A 108 -0.65 15.68 3.74
CA LEU A 108 -1.99 15.34 3.25
C LEU A 108 -2.01 13.94 2.65
N ALA A 109 -0.99 13.59 1.85
CA ALA A 109 -0.85 12.26 1.27
C ALA A 109 -0.69 11.16 2.34
N ALA A 110 0.08 11.41 3.40
CA ALA A 110 0.19 10.48 4.54
C ALA A 110 -1.18 10.23 5.19
N ALA A 111 -1.94 11.30 5.46
CA ALA A 111 -3.28 11.18 6.04
C ALA A 111 -4.27 10.45 5.13
N GLU A 112 -4.12 10.55 3.81
CA GLU A 112 -4.92 9.79 2.84
C GLU A 112 -4.60 8.30 2.89
N GLN A 113 -3.32 7.92 2.99
CA GLN A 113 -2.91 6.52 3.13
C GLN A 113 -3.49 5.90 4.42
N ASP A 114 -3.47 6.63 5.53
CA ASP A 114 -4.05 6.17 6.80
C ASP A 114 -5.57 5.99 6.71
N ARG A 115 -6.29 6.90 6.02
CA ARG A 115 -7.76 6.78 5.84
C ARG A 115 -8.15 5.65 4.88
N ALA A 116 -7.33 5.38 3.86
CA ALA A 116 -7.53 4.26 2.95
C ALA A 116 -7.47 2.92 3.71
N GLU A 117 -6.59 2.81 4.72
CA GLU A 117 -6.54 1.65 5.61
C GLU A 117 -7.82 1.49 6.43
N VAL A 118 -8.30 2.55 7.09
CA VAL A 118 -9.54 2.52 7.90
C VAL A 118 -10.76 2.13 7.07
N THR A 119 -10.89 2.71 5.86
CA THR A 119 -12.02 2.43 4.96
C THR A 119 -12.00 0.97 4.46
N ALA A 120 -10.81 0.41 4.23
CA ALA A 120 -10.66 -1.01 3.88
C ALA A 120 -11.07 -1.93 5.04
N GLN A 121 -10.71 -1.58 6.28
CA GLN A 121 -11.07 -2.33 7.49
C GLN A 121 -12.60 -2.33 7.72
N ASP A 122 -13.27 -1.20 7.58
CA ASP A 122 -14.74 -1.07 7.75
C ASP A 122 -15.53 -1.93 6.75
N ARG A 123 -15.11 -1.94 5.47
CA ARG A 123 -15.73 -2.78 4.44
C ARG A 123 -15.65 -4.28 4.78
N THR A 124 -14.55 -4.72 5.38
CA THR A 124 -14.39 -6.13 5.77
C THR A 124 -15.17 -6.51 7.03
N SER A 125 -15.30 -5.62 8.00
CA SER A 125 -16.11 -5.86 9.20
C SER A 125 -17.58 -6.12 8.84
N ILE A 126 -18.14 -5.33 7.92
CA ILE A 126 -19.52 -5.51 7.43
C ILE A 126 -19.69 -6.84 6.69
N SER A 127 -18.71 -7.26 5.88
CA SER A 127 -18.79 -8.50 5.09
C SER A 127 -18.64 -9.77 5.94
N ASN A 128 -17.94 -9.71 7.08
CA ASN A 128 -17.77 -10.86 7.99
C ASN A 128 -18.98 -11.08 8.92
N SER A 129 -19.90 -10.11 9.02
CA SER A 129 -21.08 -10.20 9.90
C SER A 129 -22.31 -10.83 9.24
N ALA A 130 -22.27 -11.14 7.95
CA ALA A 130 -23.40 -11.77 7.27
C ALA A 130 -23.44 -13.29 7.57
N PRO A 131 -24.47 -13.82 8.25
CA PRO A 131 -24.60 -15.26 8.45
C PRO A 131 -24.83 -15.96 7.10
N PHE A 132 -24.05 -17.00 6.83
CA PHE A 132 -24.28 -17.90 5.69
C PHE A 132 -25.53 -18.73 5.99
N THR A 133 -26.65 -18.41 5.33
CA THR A 133 -27.86 -19.25 5.36
C THR A 133 -27.72 -20.31 4.27
N PRO A 134 -27.51 -21.60 4.60
CA PRO A 134 -27.47 -22.65 3.59
C PRO A 134 -28.85 -22.77 2.91
N PRO A 135 -28.90 -23.12 1.61
CA PRO A 135 -30.17 -23.39 0.95
C PRO A 135 -30.83 -24.60 1.60
N SER A 136 -32.08 -24.45 2.03
CA SER A 136 -32.91 -25.52 2.56
C SER A 136 -33.09 -26.60 1.49
N ALA A 137 -32.64 -27.83 1.78
CA ALA A 137 -32.94 -28.98 0.94
C ALA A 137 -34.46 -29.20 0.94
N GLY A 138 -35.11 -28.82 -0.15
CA GLY A 138 -36.51 -29.14 -0.43
C GLY A 138 -36.66 -30.64 -0.66
N ALA A 139 -37.73 -31.19 -0.08
CA ALA A 139 -38.13 -32.60 -0.04
C ALA A 139 -38.44 -33.22 -1.40
#